data_AF-A0A1E3NV68-F1
#
_entry.id   AF-A0A1E3NV68-F1
#
_cell.length_a   1.000
_cell.length_b   1.000
_cell.length_c   1.000
_cell.angle_alpha   90.00
_cell.angle_beta   90.00
_cell.angle_gamma   90.00
#
_symmetry.space_group_name_H-M   'P 1'
#
loop_
_entity.id
_entity.type
_entity.pdbx_description
1 polymer ?
#
loop_
_entity_poly.entity_id
_entity_poly.type
_entity_poly.pdbx_seq_one_letter_code
_entity_poly.pdbx_strand_id
1 'polypeptide(L)'
;MSESPLALTFGARNSAFLQTSEDFRKQRVKVTRRIHKLKRYLKIQIKDTKNYKSKKITSDDYSSDNKYYLLSILEAERDYLYALEIKALLDLNSSTNAQSKQKLLSTRLRKSLKISQNLVEISQNESDETKRLEILVYKELLQAYLAIVSKKWKVAISSYSLARIGLKFLEKHGDIAENKILYKDIIEETIDEPFKLATYRDSKSISIDLNEYSKIIANESAKNSETFKFIDAKDSSFLKADEEAELIKEIDWRSYTARVKDETTSRLLSRAQNVKFDDLESYDNALILWQEALENHSSFISKADQNDDEEQDDQILLAYIKYSSLITRLRRDQTLLSGNKKESLRILDTIITTINEIKELPGVYSDDELFQNLELLSQYYQGLKLKMIGQIYFDDKSYKESLLLCTKSLESLKDAKFTVEIEFISNKDLQTLQSDILTLKQNSHVLAQIEQGLSKDKSVADDVYKFSNDYKNIVNFQIEAAPVKPVLFDVAFNYISYNKSDTKTQFQKQTTQEKAHASQEQTENKKKGFFGIFGR
;
A
#
# COMPACT_ATOMS: atom_id res chain seq x y z
N MET A 1 28.37 -9.93 17.07
CA MET A 1 27.06 -9.40 16.67
C MET A 1 26.23 -9.24 17.93
N SER A 2 26.10 -8.02 18.44
CA SER A 2 25.14 -7.69 19.48
C SER A 2 23.74 -7.92 18.90
N GLU A 3 22.99 -8.86 19.46
CA GLU A 3 21.63 -9.14 19.01
C GLU A 3 20.70 -7.99 19.44
N SER A 4 20.00 -7.38 18.48
CA SER A 4 19.05 -6.27 18.71
C SER A 4 17.90 -6.71 19.65
N PRO A 5 17.56 -5.92 20.70
CA PRO A 5 16.44 -6.21 21.60
C PRO A 5 15.11 -6.47 20.92
N LEU A 6 14.74 -5.65 19.92
CA LEU A 6 13.47 -5.80 19.22
C LEU A 6 13.49 -6.99 18.25
N ALA A 7 14.62 -7.25 17.58
CA ALA A 7 14.80 -8.43 16.75
C ALA A 7 14.69 -9.73 17.56
N LEU A 8 15.25 -9.77 18.78
CA LEU A 8 15.18 -10.93 19.67
C LEU A 8 13.79 -11.23 20.21
N THR A 9 12.91 -10.24 20.24
CA THR A 9 11.59 -10.33 20.86
C THR A 9 10.51 -10.34 19.79
N PHE A 10 10.16 -9.18 19.24
CA PHE A 10 9.16 -9.04 18.19
C PHE A 10 9.60 -9.71 16.89
N GLY A 11 10.85 -9.51 16.44
CA GLY A 11 11.35 -10.14 15.21
C GLY A 11 11.30 -11.67 15.27
N ALA A 12 11.76 -12.25 16.38
CA ALA A 12 11.70 -13.69 16.62
C ALA A 12 10.26 -14.23 16.72
N ARG A 13 9.29 -13.41 17.13
CA ARG A 13 7.86 -13.77 17.13
C ARG A 13 7.28 -13.73 15.73
N ASN A 14 7.54 -12.66 14.98
CA ASN A 14 7.07 -12.49 13.60
C ASN A 14 7.59 -13.62 12.72
N SER A 15 8.89 -13.96 12.82
CA SER A 15 9.49 -15.10 12.10
C SER A 15 8.90 -16.47 12.44
N ALA A 16 8.26 -16.60 13.62
CA ALA A 16 7.72 -17.84 14.12
C ALA A 16 6.21 -18.00 13.86
N PHE A 17 5.56 -16.98 13.28
CA PHE A 17 4.14 -16.96 12.89
C PHE A 17 3.21 -17.50 14.00
N LEU A 18 3.35 -16.96 15.21
CA LEU A 18 2.63 -17.44 16.38
C LEU A 18 1.17 -16.99 16.34
N GLN A 19 0.23 -17.94 16.16
CA GLN A 19 -1.20 -17.65 16.12
C GLN A 19 -1.95 -18.31 17.28
N THR A 20 -1.67 -19.59 17.56
CA THR A 20 -2.42 -20.36 18.55
C THR A 20 -1.77 -20.31 19.93
N SER A 21 -2.55 -20.62 20.98
CA SER A 21 -2.02 -20.76 22.34
C SER A 21 -0.88 -21.80 22.41
N GLU A 22 -0.95 -22.87 21.63
CA GLU A 22 0.08 -23.90 21.60
C GLU A 22 1.39 -23.38 20.98
N ASP A 23 1.31 -22.53 19.97
CA ASP A 23 2.48 -21.91 19.34
C ASP A 23 3.21 -20.99 20.32
N PHE A 24 2.46 -20.14 21.03
CA PHE A 24 3.02 -19.31 22.10
C PHE A 24 3.66 -20.16 23.20
N ARG A 25 3.05 -21.29 23.58
CA ARG A 25 3.62 -22.23 24.54
C ARG A 25 4.93 -22.85 24.03
N LYS A 26 4.97 -23.30 22.77
CA LYS A 26 6.18 -23.86 22.14
C LYS A 26 7.32 -22.84 22.12
N GLN A 27 7.04 -21.60 21.73
CA GLN A 27 8.03 -20.52 21.73
C GLN A 27 8.51 -20.20 23.14
N ARG A 28 7.60 -20.11 24.11
CA ARG A 28 7.93 -19.91 25.53
C ARG A 28 8.84 -21.00 26.07
N VAL A 29 8.62 -22.26 25.69
CA VAL A 29 9.50 -23.39 26.05
C VAL A 29 10.89 -23.25 25.42
N LYS A 30 10.99 -22.85 24.14
CA LYS A 30 12.28 -22.57 23.47
C LYS A 30 13.06 -21.46 24.19
N VAL A 31 12.42 -20.34 24.47
CA VAL A 31 13.00 -19.21 25.23
C VAL A 31 13.44 -19.68 26.62
N THR A 32 12.60 -20.47 27.30
CA THR A 32 12.93 -21.04 28.62
C THR A 32 14.17 -21.91 28.57
N ARG A 33 14.34 -22.76 27.56
CA ARG A 33 15.57 -23.57 27.38
C ARG A 33 16.79 -22.69 27.15
N ARG A 34 16.66 -21.61 26.36
CA ARG A 34 17.74 -20.62 26.13
C ARG A 34 18.15 -19.94 27.44
N ILE A 35 17.19 -19.50 28.25
CA ILE A 35 17.43 -18.95 29.60
C ILE A 35 18.21 -19.93 30.47
N HIS A 36 17.81 -21.21 30.50
CA HIS A 36 18.52 -22.22 31.30
C HIS A 36 19.97 -22.37 30.84
N LYS A 37 20.22 -22.45 29.53
CA LYS A 37 21.58 -22.52 28.97
C LYS A 37 22.42 -21.30 29.36
N LEU A 38 21.86 -20.09 29.28
CA LEU A 38 22.54 -18.86 29.68
C LEU A 38 22.86 -18.82 31.17
N LYS A 39 21.90 -19.22 32.03
CA LYS A 39 22.17 -19.35 33.47
C LYS A 39 23.26 -20.37 33.77
N ARG A 40 23.35 -21.46 32.99
CA ARG A 40 24.45 -22.43 33.12
C ARG A 40 25.79 -21.81 32.77
N TYR A 41 25.85 -21.13 31.63
CA TYR A 41 27.05 -20.50 31.13
C TYR A 41 27.57 -19.42 32.11
N LEU A 42 26.69 -18.55 32.58
CA LEU A 42 27.01 -17.49 33.54
C LEU A 42 27.23 -18.01 34.97
N LYS A 43 27.04 -19.31 35.21
CA LYS A 43 27.16 -19.97 36.52
C LYS A 43 26.24 -19.37 37.61
N ILE A 44 25.08 -18.82 37.22
CA ILE A 44 24.05 -18.25 38.11
C ILE A 44 22.97 -19.29 38.46
N GLN A 45 23.24 -20.58 38.24
CA GLN A 45 22.31 -21.64 38.58
C GLN A 45 22.18 -21.76 40.10
N ILE A 46 20.96 -21.67 40.60
CA ILE A 46 20.66 -21.88 42.02
C ILE A 46 20.56 -23.40 42.23
N LYS A 47 21.56 -23.97 42.90
CA LYS A 47 21.59 -25.40 43.25
C LYS A 47 20.91 -25.70 44.58
N ASP A 48 20.85 -24.71 45.47
CA ASP A 48 20.19 -24.83 46.77
C ASP A 48 18.68 -24.59 46.62
N THR A 49 17.91 -25.68 46.66
CA THR A 49 16.45 -25.65 46.57
C THR A 49 15.78 -25.35 47.91
N LYS A 50 16.49 -25.44 49.04
CA LYS A 50 15.93 -25.18 50.37
C LYS A 50 15.95 -23.69 50.70
N ASN A 51 17.03 -22.98 50.36
CA ASN A 51 17.17 -21.53 50.58
C ASN A 51 17.29 -20.76 49.26
N TYR A 52 16.21 -20.79 48.46
CA TYR A 52 16.19 -20.13 47.16
C TYR A 52 16.38 -18.60 47.29
N LYS A 53 17.50 -18.08 46.79
CA LYS A 53 17.76 -16.64 46.63
C LYS A 53 18.19 -16.36 45.19
N SER A 54 17.41 -15.57 44.46
CA SER A 54 17.76 -15.17 43.09
C SER A 54 18.86 -14.11 43.09
N LYS A 55 19.97 -14.35 42.37
CA LYS A 55 20.98 -13.31 42.09
C LYS A 55 20.30 -12.19 41.31
N LYS A 56 20.35 -10.96 41.85
CA LYS A 56 19.98 -9.76 41.11
C LYS A 56 21.15 -9.39 40.20
N ILE A 57 20.85 -9.07 38.94
CA ILE A 57 21.84 -8.63 37.96
C ILE A 57 22.15 -7.16 38.26
N THR A 58 23.43 -6.80 38.26
CA THR A 58 23.92 -5.44 38.54
C THR A 58 24.41 -4.75 37.26
N SER A 59 24.62 -3.43 37.31
CA SER A 59 25.18 -2.65 36.18
C SER A 59 26.59 -3.13 35.78
N ASP A 60 27.37 -3.61 36.75
CA ASP A 60 28.72 -4.14 36.49
C ASP A 60 28.65 -5.50 35.78
N ASP A 61 27.73 -6.37 36.20
CA ASP A 61 27.48 -7.66 35.53
C ASP A 61 27.11 -7.42 34.05
N TYR A 62 26.25 -6.44 33.79
CA TYR A 62 25.81 -6.07 32.44
C TYR A 62 26.96 -5.61 31.54
N SER A 63 27.83 -4.75 32.07
CA SER A 63 28.99 -4.22 31.35
C SER A 63 30.06 -5.29 31.11
N SER A 64 30.11 -6.32 31.96
CA SER A 64 31.11 -7.40 31.85
C SER A 64 30.85 -8.39 30.71
N ASP A 65 29.60 -8.84 30.54
CA ASP A 65 29.23 -9.82 29.51
C ASP A 65 27.82 -9.53 28.98
N ASN A 66 27.70 -9.35 27.66
CA ASN A 66 26.44 -9.13 26.94
C ASN A 66 25.41 -10.27 27.16
N LYS A 67 25.84 -11.43 27.65
CA LYS A 67 24.92 -12.52 28.04
C LYS A 67 24.03 -12.17 29.23
N TYR A 68 24.41 -11.23 30.11
CA TYR A 68 23.56 -10.75 31.20
C TYR A 68 22.39 -9.91 30.67
N TYR A 69 22.65 -9.07 29.67
CA TYR A 69 21.61 -8.39 28.89
C TYR A 69 20.67 -9.42 28.26
N LEU A 70 21.21 -10.39 27.51
CA LEU A 70 20.43 -11.40 26.82
C LEU A 70 19.57 -12.24 27.78
N LEU A 71 20.11 -12.57 28.96
CA LEU A 71 19.36 -13.28 29.99
C LEU A 71 18.16 -12.44 30.46
N SER A 72 18.35 -11.15 30.73
CA SER A 72 17.32 -10.26 31.25
C SER A 72 16.19 -10.04 30.25
N ILE A 73 16.51 -9.76 28.98
CA ILE A 73 15.50 -9.57 27.93
C ILE A 73 14.71 -10.86 27.68
N LEU A 74 15.36 -12.03 27.64
CA LEU A 74 14.66 -13.29 27.46
C LEU A 74 13.78 -13.66 28.67
N GLU A 75 14.16 -13.27 29.89
CA GLU A 75 13.31 -13.46 31.07
C GLU A 75 12.03 -12.60 31.00
N ALA A 76 12.14 -11.36 30.53
CA ALA A 76 10.99 -10.50 30.25
C ALA A 76 10.11 -11.10 29.14
N GLU A 77 10.72 -11.54 28.05
CA GLU A 77 10.04 -12.13 26.89
C GLU A 77 9.33 -13.43 27.24
N ARG A 78 9.90 -14.28 28.10
CA ARG A 78 9.24 -15.51 28.57
C ARG A 78 7.93 -15.21 29.30
N ASP A 79 7.93 -14.23 30.21
CA ASP A 79 6.72 -13.84 30.94
C ASP A 79 5.72 -13.12 30.01
N TYR A 80 6.20 -12.39 29.00
CA TYR A 80 5.36 -11.79 27.96
C TYR A 80 4.70 -12.82 27.05
N LEU A 81 5.45 -13.79 26.52
CA LEU A 81 4.92 -14.93 25.76
C LEU A 81 3.89 -15.73 26.56
N TYR A 82 4.06 -15.83 27.89
CA TYR A 82 3.05 -16.47 28.74
C TYR A 82 1.77 -15.64 28.82
N ALA A 83 1.88 -14.31 28.88
CA ALA A 83 0.73 -13.44 28.79
C ALA A 83 -0.01 -13.63 27.45
N LEU A 84 0.71 -13.67 26.32
CA LEU A 84 0.11 -13.91 25.00
C LEU A 84 -0.55 -15.29 24.88
N GLU A 85 0.07 -16.34 25.42
CA GLU A 85 -0.52 -17.69 25.51
C GLU A 85 -1.88 -17.67 26.24
N ILE A 86 -1.97 -16.93 27.34
CA ILE A 86 -3.21 -16.80 28.13
C ILE A 86 -4.24 -15.96 27.38
N LYS A 87 -3.83 -14.89 26.69
CA LYS A 87 -4.73 -14.09 25.85
C LYS A 87 -5.35 -14.95 24.74
N ALA A 88 -4.55 -15.69 23.98
CA ALA A 88 -5.06 -16.60 22.95
C ALA A 88 -6.05 -17.63 23.50
N LEU A 89 -5.87 -18.11 24.75
CA LEU A 89 -6.84 -18.99 25.41
C LEU A 89 -8.14 -18.28 25.80
N LEU A 90 -8.07 -17.01 26.20
CA LEU A 90 -9.23 -16.20 26.57
C LEU A 90 -10.07 -15.86 25.35
N ASP A 91 -9.43 -15.55 24.23
CA ASP A 91 -10.10 -15.21 22.97
C ASP A 91 -10.89 -16.42 22.42
N LEU A 92 -10.43 -17.65 22.68
CA LEU A 92 -11.11 -18.89 22.28
C LEU A 92 -12.15 -19.41 23.28
N ASN A 93 -11.96 -19.23 24.59
CA ASN A 93 -12.78 -19.86 25.63
C ASN A 93 -13.23 -18.84 26.70
N SER A 94 -14.40 -18.22 26.47
CA SER A 94 -14.94 -17.14 27.33
C SER A 94 -15.64 -17.61 28.61
N SER A 95 -16.03 -18.89 28.74
CA SER A 95 -16.98 -19.34 29.78
C SER A 95 -16.35 -19.87 31.08
N THR A 96 -15.20 -20.56 31.04
CA THR A 96 -14.62 -21.20 32.25
C THR A 96 -13.38 -20.45 32.76
N ASN A 97 -13.47 -19.91 33.98
CA ASN A 97 -12.36 -19.27 34.70
C ASN A 97 -11.76 -18.01 34.02
N ALA A 98 -12.55 -17.25 33.27
CA ALA A 98 -12.09 -16.07 32.53
C ALA A 98 -11.45 -14.99 33.46
N GLN A 99 -12.06 -14.70 34.61
CA GLN A 99 -11.53 -13.71 35.55
C GLN A 99 -10.18 -14.09 36.15
N SER A 100 -9.97 -15.36 36.52
CA SER A 100 -8.68 -15.80 37.09
C SER A 100 -7.58 -15.82 36.03
N LYS A 101 -7.90 -16.22 34.79
CA LYS A 101 -7.02 -16.10 33.63
C LYS A 101 -6.67 -14.64 33.31
N GLN A 102 -7.63 -13.72 33.36
CA GLN A 102 -7.38 -12.28 33.15
C GLN A 102 -6.49 -11.67 34.24
N LYS A 103 -6.68 -12.09 35.51
CA LYS A 103 -5.78 -11.72 36.61
C LYS A 103 -4.37 -12.28 36.39
N LEU A 104 -4.25 -13.52 35.93
CA LEU A 104 -2.97 -14.15 35.62
C LEU A 104 -2.27 -13.43 34.45
N LEU A 105 -3.00 -13.12 33.37
CA LEU A 105 -2.52 -12.31 32.24
C LEU A 105 -1.89 -11.00 32.73
N SER A 106 -2.64 -10.23 33.51
CA SER A 106 -2.17 -8.97 34.08
C SER A 106 -0.94 -9.16 34.99
N THR A 107 -0.90 -10.25 35.75
CA THR A 107 0.23 -10.58 36.65
C THR A 107 1.50 -10.91 35.87
N ARG A 108 1.38 -11.65 34.76
CA ARG A 108 2.52 -11.96 33.88
C ARG A 108 3.05 -10.73 33.18
N LEU A 109 2.17 -9.85 32.70
CA LEU A 109 2.57 -8.57 32.12
C LEU A 109 3.28 -7.66 33.12
N ARG A 110 2.76 -7.52 34.35
CA ARG A 110 3.43 -6.75 35.42
C ARG A 110 4.84 -7.27 35.70
N LYS A 111 5.00 -8.59 35.70
CA LYS A 111 6.29 -9.22 35.93
C LYS A 111 7.26 -8.96 34.79
N SER A 112 6.81 -9.08 33.54
CA SER A 112 7.62 -8.75 32.36
C SER A 112 8.05 -7.28 32.37
N LEU A 113 7.12 -6.36 32.64
CA LEU A 113 7.40 -4.93 32.79
C LEU A 113 8.40 -4.64 33.90
N LYS A 114 8.28 -5.27 35.09
CA LYS A 114 9.24 -5.10 36.18
C LYS A 114 10.66 -5.55 35.79
N ILE A 115 10.78 -6.66 35.05
CA ILE A 115 12.07 -7.12 34.55
C ILE A 115 12.63 -6.11 33.53
N SER A 116 11.78 -5.59 32.64
CA SER A 116 12.18 -4.59 31.65
C SER A 116 12.58 -3.25 32.28
N GLN A 117 11.93 -2.82 33.36
CA GLN A 117 12.33 -1.63 34.13
C GLN A 117 13.71 -1.82 34.76
N ASN A 118 13.96 -2.96 35.39
CA ASN A 118 15.29 -3.28 35.92
C ASN A 118 16.34 -3.31 34.78
N LEU A 119 15.98 -3.81 33.59
CA LEU A 119 16.89 -3.82 32.44
C LEU A 119 17.23 -2.39 31.99
N VAL A 120 16.26 -1.48 31.99
CA VAL A 120 16.48 -0.06 31.72
C VAL A 120 17.42 0.58 32.75
N GLU A 121 17.24 0.29 34.04
CA GLU A 121 18.13 0.79 35.11
C GLU A 121 19.58 0.28 34.94
N ILE A 122 19.74 -0.99 34.59
CA ILE A 122 21.05 -1.64 34.45
C ILE A 122 21.78 -1.23 33.16
N SER A 123 21.05 -0.82 32.11
CA SER A 123 21.61 -0.48 30.79
C SER A 123 21.88 1.02 30.59
N GLN A 124 21.93 1.83 31.65
CA GLN A 124 22.17 3.28 31.55
C GLN A 124 23.48 3.64 30.84
N ASN A 125 24.53 2.83 31.03
CA ASN A 125 25.86 3.05 30.46
C ASN A 125 26.11 2.25 29.16
N GLU A 126 25.05 1.79 28.47
CA GLU A 126 25.20 1.07 27.21
C GLU A 126 25.83 1.99 26.14
N SER A 127 26.91 1.51 25.51
CA SER A 127 27.62 2.27 24.47
C SER A 127 26.86 2.34 23.15
N ASP A 128 26.10 1.30 22.83
CA ASP A 128 25.29 1.23 21.61
C ASP A 128 23.96 1.96 21.81
N GLU A 129 23.89 3.15 21.24
CA GLU A 129 22.74 4.06 21.28
C GLU A 129 21.46 3.43 20.71
N THR A 130 21.59 2.67 19.62
CA THR A 130 20.44 2.02 18.97
C THR A 130 19.86 0.94 19.89
N LYS A 131 20.73 0.10 20.46
CA LYS A 131 20.35 -0.94 21.43
C LYS A 131 19.73 -0.33 22.69
N ARG A 132 20.27 0.79 23.19
CA ARG A 132 19.70 1.51 24.34
C ARG A 132 18.27 1.99 24.04
N LEU A 133 18.07 2.62 22.90
CA LEU A 133 16.74 3.11 22.50
C LEU A 133 15.75 1.94 22.31
N GLU A 134 16.18 0.83 21.71
CA GLU A 134 15.36 -0.37 21.56
C GLU A 134 14.91 -0.98 22.91
N ILE A 135 15.79 -1.00 23.93
CA ILE A 135 15.43 -1.45 25.29
C ILE A 135 14.35 -0.55 25.89
N LEU A 136 14.50 0.77 25.72
CA LEU A 136 13.53 1.74 26.20
C LEU A 136 12.17 1.59 25.50
N VAL A 137 12.17 1.42 24.17
CA VAL A 137 10.96 1.16 23.38
C VAL A 137 10.29 -0.15 23.81
N TYR A 138 11.05 -1.23 24.02
CA TYR A 138 10.49 -2.50 24.49
C TYR A 138 9.78 -2.35 25.85
N LYS A 139 10.37 -1.57 26.77
CA LYS A 139 9.75 -1.25 28.05
C LYS A 139 8.44 -0.47 27.89
N GLU A 140 8.40 0.53 27.00
CA GLU A 140 7.18 1.29 26.71
C GLU A 140 6.08 0.45 26.06
N LEU A 141 6.44 -0.46 25.15
CA LEU A 141 5.49 -1.41 24.54
C LEU A 141 4.83 -2.32 25.58
N LEU A 142 5.61 -2.86 26.52
CA LEU A 142 5.07 -3.67 27.62
C LEU A 142 4.17 -2.84 28.56
N GLN A 143 4.53 -1.58 28.80
CA GLN A 143 3.74 -0.67 29.64
C GLN A 143 2.41 -0.33 28.98
N ALA A 144 2.43 0.00 27.69
CA ALA A 144 1.25 0.31 26.91
C ALA A 144 0.30 -0.88 26.85
N TYR A 145 0.82 -2.07 26.56
CA TYR A 145 0.00 -3.28 26.49
C TYR A 145 -0.65 -3.65 27.83
N LEU A 146 0.08 -3.50 28.94
CA LEU A 146 -0.47 -3.66 30.28
C LEU A 146 -1.56 -2.63 30.59
N ALA A 147 -1.36 -1.38 30.17
CA ALA A 147 -2.33 -0.29 30.35
C ALA A 147 -3.63 -0.57 29.58
N ILE A 148 -3.56 -1.09 28.35
CA ILE A 148 -4.74 -1.55 27.59
C ILE A 148 -5.48 -2.66 28.33
N VAL A 149 -4.78 -3.73 28.75
CA VAL A 149 -5.41 -4.86 29.46
C VAL A 149 -6.06 -4.42 30.77
N SER A 150 -5.49 -3.41 31.43
CA SER A 150 -6.02 -2.82 32.67
C SER A 150 -7.02 -1.67 32.46
N LYS A 151 -7.39 -1.36 31.20
CA LYS A 151 -8.32 -0.27 30.81
C LYS A 151 -7.88 1.13 31.28
N LYS A 152 -6.57 1.35 31.40
CA LYS A 152 -5.99 2.66 31.74
C LYS A 152 -5.59 3.40 30.47
N TRP A 153 -6.56 4.02 29.80
CA TRP A 153 -6.40 4.57 28.45
C TRP A 153 -5.33 5.68 28.38
N LYS A 154 -5.35 6.66 29.29
CA LYS A 154 -4.35 7.76 29.31
C LYS A 154 -2.90 7.27 29.37
N VAL A 155 -2.61 6.28 30.22
CA VAL A 155 -1.27 5.69 30.34
C VAL A 155 -0.90 4.87 29.11
N ALA A 156 -1.89 4.20 28.49
CA ALA A 156 -1.68 3.48 27.23
C ALA A 156 -1.33 4.44 26.10
N ILE A 157 -2.07 5.54 25.98
CA ILE A 157 -1.86 6.61 24.99
C ILE A 157 -0.46 7.21 25.14
N SER A 158 -0.03 7.57 26.35
CA SER A 158 1.31 8.11 26.58
C SER A 158 2.41 7.09 26.24
N SER A 159 2.29 5.83 26.67
CA SER A 159 3.33 4.83 26.41
C SER A 159 3.38 4.39 24.93
N TYR A 160 2.23 4.27 24.25
CA TYR A 160 2.22 4.01 22.81
C TYR A 160 2.78 5.18 22.01
N SER A 161 2.48 6.43 22.39
CA SER A 161 3.07 7.61 21.74
C SER A 161 4.60 7.58 21.81
N LEU A 162 5.17 7.28 22.98
CA LEU A 162 6.62 7.16 23.16
C LEU A 162 7.21 5.99 22.37
N ALA A 163 6.57 4.82 22.41
CA ALA A 163 7.02 3.65 21.66
C ALA A 163 7.02 3.94 20.15
N ARG A 164 5.97 4.59 19.65
CA ARG A 164 5.80 4.93 18.24
C ARG A 164 6.82 5.95 17.75
N ILE A 165 7.04 7.02 18.51
CA ILE A 165 8.10 8.01 18.20
C ILE A 165 9.47 7.33 18.22
N GLY A 166 9.76 6.50 19.23
CA GLY A 166 11.02 5.77 19.32
C GLY A 166 11.26 4.86 18.13
N LEU A 167 10.25 4.11 17.68
CA LEU A 167 10.35 3.26 16.49
C LEU A 167 10.51 4.07 15.20
N LYS A 168 9.79 5.18 15.03
CA LYS A 168 9.97 6.07 13.87
C LYS A 168 11.33 6.73 13.84
N PHE A 169 11.88 7.09 15.00
CA PHE A 169 13.24 7.60 15.10
C PHE A 169 14.25 6.53 14.69
N LEU A 170 14.09 5.28 15.19
CA LEU A 170 14.90 4.14 14.79
C LEU A 170 14.75 3.77 13.31
N GLU A 171 13.59 3.99 12.70
CA GLU A 171 13.39 3.77 11.26
C GLU A 171 14.25 4.74 10.42
N LYS A 172 14.27 6.03 10.80
CA LYS A 172 15.04 7.06 10.11
C LYS A 172 16.54 6.94 10.38
N HIS A 173 16.94 6.83 11.64
CA HIS A 173 18.33 6.89 12.10
C HIS A 173 18.98 5.52 12.36
N GLY A 174 18.24 4.42 12.24
CA GLY A 174 18.77 3.09 12.52
C GLY A 174 19.77 2.61 11.48
N ASP A 175 20.87 2.04 11.97
CA ASP A 175 22.00 1.55 11.18
C ASP A 175 21.67 0.25 10.40
N ILE A 176 20.76 -0.58 10.91
CA ILE A 176 20.47 -1.91 10.37
C ILE A 176 19.21 -1.86 9.48
N ALA A 177 19.39 -2.02 8.17
CA ALA A 177 18.29 -1.97 7.20
C ALA A 177 17.20 -3.03 7.45
N GLU A 178 17.55 -4.26 7.83
CA GLU A 178 16.60 -5.34 8.13
C GLU A 178 15.65 -4.99 9.29
N ASN A 179 16.15 -4.25 10.29
CA ASN A 179 15.34 -3.84 11.42
C ASN A 179 14.33 -2.75 11.07
N LYS A 180 14.55 -1.98 9.98
CA LYS A 180 13.60 -0.93 9.57
C LYS A 180 12.23 -1.50 9.20
N ILE A 181 12.22 -2.65 8.52
CA ILE A 181 10.98 -3.37 8.20
C ILE A 181 10.31 -3.83 9.50
N LEU A 182 11.08 -4.44 10.40
CA LEU A 182 10.57 -4.86 11.70
C LEU A 182 9.96 -3.70 12.50
N TYR A 183 10.56 -2.51 12.48
CA TYR A 183 10.01 -1.35 13.20
C TYR A 183 8.67 -0.91 12.61
N LYS A 184 8.52 -0.93 11.27
CA LYS A 184 7.24 -0.65 10.59
C LYS A 184 6.18 -1.68 10.96
N ASP A 185 6.52 -2.97 10.87
CA ASP A 185 5.60 -4.06 11.24
C ASP A 185 5.12 -3.91 12.69
N ILE A 186 6.01 -3.56 13.63
CA ILE A 186 5.62 -3.32 15.03
C ILE A 186 4.65 -2.12 15.13
N ILE A 187 4.89 -1.03 14.41
CA ILE A 187 4.00 0.14 14.43
C ILE A 187 2.60 -0.24 13.92
N GLU A 188 2.53 -0.86 12.74
CA GLU A 188 1.27 -1.17 12.07
C GLU A 188 0.49 -2.29 12.78
N GLU A 189 1.13 -3.41 13.11
CA GLU A 189 0.44 -4.58 13.67
C GLU A 189 0.20 -4.49 15.18
N THR A 190 1.09 -3.84 15.93
CA THR A 190 1.06 -3.90 17.40
C THR A 190 0.71 -2.60 18.10
N ILE A 191 0.94 -1.44 17.47
CA ILE A 191 0.71 -0.13 18.08
C ILE A 191 -0.54 0.53 17.55
N ASP A 192 -0.67 0.70 16.23
CA ASP A 192 -1.62 1.66 15.65
C ASP A 192 -3.08 1.33 15.99
N GLU A 193 -3.50 0.06 15.86
CA GLU A 193 -4.86 -0.36 16.21
C GLU A 193 -5.21 -0.20 17.72
N PRO A 194 -4.44 -0.76 18.67
CA PRO A 194 -4.72 -0.56 20.09
C PRO A 194 -4.53 0.90 20.53
N PHE A 195 -3.70 1.67 19.84
CA PHE A 195 -3.54 3.10 20.07
C PHE A 195 -4.80 3.86 19.65
N LYS A 196 -5.30 3.67 18.42
CA LYS A 196 -6.58 4.20 17.95
C LYS A 196 -7.71 3.86 18.91
N LEU A 197 -7.81 2.60 19.32
CA LEU A 197 -8.80 2.15 20.31
C LEU A 197 -8.69 2.93 21.64
N ALA A 198 -7.48 3.11 22.16
CA ALA A 198 -7.28 3.84 23.41
C ALA A 198 -7.69 5.31 23.30
N THR A 199 -7.34 5.96 22.19
CA THR A 199 -7.73 7.35 21.92
C THR A 199 -9.24 7.50 21.81
N TYR A 200 -9.89 6.65 21.02
CA TYR A 200 -11.33 6.62 20.91
C TYR A 200 -12.03 6.42 22.26
N ARG A 201 -11.45 5.61 23.17
CA ARG A 201 -12.02 5.40 24.50
C ARG A 201 -11.82 6.57 25.46
N ASP A 202 -10.79 7.41 25.27
CA ASP A 202 -10.51 8.56 26.14
C ASP A 202 -11.18 9.84 25.62
N SER A 203 -10.96 10.20 24.35
CA SER A 203 -11.43 11.46 23.73
C SER A 203 -12.62 11.30 22.79
N LYS A 204 -13.05 10.06 22.45
CA LYS A 204 -14.11 9.77 21.45
C LYS A 204 -13.83 10.30 20.03
N SER A 205 -12.60 10.72 19.75
CA SER A 205 -12.13 11.05 18.40
C SER A 205 -11.85 9.76 17.62
N ILE A 206 -12.32 9.69 16.37
CA ILE A 206 -12.27 8.48 15.53
C ILE A 206 -11.07 8.55 14.56
N SER A 207 -10.90 9.68 13.88
CA SER A 207 -9.75 9.93 13.01
C SER A 207 -8.75 10.84 13.73
N ILE A 208 -7.54 10.35 13.93
CA ILE A 208 -6.44 11.15 14.42
C ILE A 208 -5.22 10.77 13.62
N ASP A 209 -4.48 11.77 13.14
CA ASP A 209 -3.13 11.50 12.65
C ASP A 209 -2.25 11.04 13.82
N LEU A 210 -2.00 9.74 13.86
CA LEU A 210 -1.21 9.10 14.91
C LEU A 210 0.22 9.64 14.98
N ASN A 211 0.75 10.21 13.89
CA ASN A 211 2.08 10.82 13.86
C ASN A 211 2.11 12.07 14.73
N GLU A 212 1.30 13.06 14.38
CA GLU A 212 1.24 14.32 15.11
C GLU A 212 0.75 14.12 16.54
N TYR A 213 -0.30 13.33 16.70
CA TYR A 213 -0.88 13.09 18.01
C TYR A 213 0.12 12.43 18.96
N SER A 214 0.94 11.50 18.44
CA SER A 214 2.02 10.93 19.24
C SER A 214 3.02 12.00 19.69
N LYS A 215 3.44 12.91 18.78
CA LYS A 215 4.35 14.02 19.09
C LYS A 215 3.76 15.00 20.11
N ILE A 216 2.49 15.38 19.96
CA ILE A 216 1.78 16.29 20.88
C ILE A 216 1.74 15.68 22.29
N ILE A 217 1.27 14.45 22.44
CA ILE A 217 1.17 13.80 23.75
C ILE A 217 2.55 13.60 24.38
N ALA A 218 3.55 13.23 23.58
CA ALA A 218 4.90 13.04 24.08
C ALA A 218 5.44 14.35 24.66
N ASN A 219 5.18 15.47 23.98
CA ASN A 219 5.50 16.81 24.47
C ASN A 219 4.67 17.22 25.69
N GLU A 220 3.39 16.88 25.81
CA GLU A 220 2.58 17.32 26.96
C GLU A 220 2.79 16.47 28.22
N SER A 221 2.71 15.16 28.06
CA SER A 221 2.58 14.21 29.18
C SER A 221 3.87 13.49 29.53
N ALA A 222 4.82 13.41 28.59
CA ALA A 222 5.91 12.46 28.66
C ALA A 222 7.32 13.06 28.58
N LYS A 223 7.47 14.41 28.70
CA LYS A 223 8.79 15.08 28.69
C LYS A 223 9.81 14.48 29.66
N ASN A 224 9.35 13.92 30.77
CA ASN A 224 10.20 13.36 31.80
C ASN A 224 10.70 11.94 31.52
N SER A 225 10.15 11.25 30.51
CA SER A 225 10.54 9.87 30.18
C SER A 225 11.96 9.80 29.64
N GLU A 226 12.64 8.67 29.89
CA GLU A 226 14.00 8.43 29.37
C GLU A 226 14.02 8.34 27.85
N THR A 227 12.96 7.82 27.22
CA THR A 227 12.82 7.77 25.75
C THR A 227 12.76 9.16 25.15
N PHE A 228 11.91 10.05 25.70
CA PHE A 228 11.76 11.40 25.20
C PHE A 228 13.07 12.17 25.32
N LYS A 229 13.73 12.12 26.49
CA LYS A 229 15.02 12.79 26.72
C LYS A 229 16.13 12.29 25.80
N PHE A 230 16.15 10.99 25.52
CA PHE A 230 17.13 10.40 24.61
C PHE A 230 16.95 10.95 23.18
N ILE A 231 15.71 11.01 22.71
CA ILE A 231 15.40 11.52 21.37
C ILE A 231 15.63 13.04 21.29
N ASP A 232 15.21 13.79 22.30
CA ASP A 232 15.39 15.25 22.36
C ASP A 232 16.88 15.66 22.34
N ALA A 233 17.72 14.90 23.06
CA ALA A 233 19.17 15.12 23.06
C ALA A 233 19.82 14.88 21.69
N LYS A 234 19.20 14.07 20.83
CA LYS A 234 19.73 13.72 19.50
C LYS A 234 19.15 14.61 18.41
N ASP A 235 17.83 14.73 18.38
CA ASP A 235 17.10 15.53 17.42
C ASP A 235 15.82 16.10 18.04
N SER A 236 15.97 17.27 18.65
CA SER A 236 14.84 18.06 19.17
C SER A 236 13.84 18.47 18.08
N SER A 237 14.24 18.50 16.80
CA SER A 237 13.33 18.85 15.70
C SER A 237 12.37 17.70 15.38
N PHE A 238 12.80 16.45 15.57
CA PHE A 238 11.97 15.26 15.35
C PHE A 238 10.73 15.21 16.25
N LEU A 239 10.81 15.81 17.44
CA LEU A 239 9.74 15.85 18.43
C LEU A 239 8.75 17.00 18.20
N LYS A 240 9.08 17.97 17.34
CA LYS A 240 8.14 19.03 16.96
C LYS A 240 7.08 18.42 16.04
N ALA A 241 5.81 18.69 16.36
CA ALA A 241 4.73 18.47 15.40
C ALA A 241 5.05 19.28 14.15
N ASP A 242 4.72 18.74 12.98
CA ASP A 242 4.95 19.46 11.74
C ASP A 242 4.13 20.75 11.81
N GLU A 243 4.71 21.87 11.35
CA GLU A 243 4.09 23.20 11.47
C GLU A 243 2.66 23.13 10.91
N GLU A 244 1.75 23.70 11.68
CA GLU A 244 0.30 23.76 11.46
C GLU A 244 -0.01 23.83 9.96
N ALA A 245 -0.46 22.73 9.38
CA ALA A 245 -1.10 22.79 8.07
C ALA A 245 -2.17 23.87 8.16
N GLU A 246 -2.10 24.88 7.28
CA GLU A 246 -3.00 26.02 7.33
C GLU A 246 -4.45 25.51 7.45
N LEU A 247 -5.08 25.87 8.57
CA LEU A 247 -6.44 25.44 8.87
C LEU A 247 -7.37 26.12 7.86
N ILE A 248 -7.97 25.31 6.99
CA ILE A 248 -9.05 25.74 6.12
C ILE A 248 -10.27 26.04 6.99
N LYS A 249 -10.64 27.31 7.10
CA LYS A 249 -11.79 27.76 7.90
C LYS A 249 -13.08 27.82 7.08
N GLU A 250 -12.96 28.17 5.80
CA GLU A 250 -14.08 28.29 4.87
C GLU A 250 -13.69 27.63 3.55
N ILE A 251 -14.65 26.94 2.94
CA ILE A 251 -14.52 26.30 1.63
C ILE A 251 -15.53 26.92 0.69
N ASP A 252 -15.01 27.47 -0.41
CA ASP A 252 -15.81 27.95 -1.53
C ASP A 252 -15.96 26.81 -2.55
N TRP A 253 -17.16 26.27 -2.66
CA TRP A 253 -17.52 25.24 -3.62
C TRP A 253 -18.66 25.72 -4.53
N ARG A 254 -18.26 26.20 -5.71
CA ARG A 254 -19.17 26.83 -6.69
C ARG A 254 -19.96 27.98 -6.07
N SER A 255 -21.29 27.90 -6.06
CA SER A 255 -22.18 28.92 -5.47
C SER A 255 -22.37 28.76 -3.96
N TYR A 256 -21.75 27.76 -3.35
CA TYR A 256 -21.88 27.47 -1.93
C TYR A 256 -20.59 27.79 -1.18
N THR A 257 -20.74 28.33 0.02
CA THR A 257 -19.65 28.59 0.96
C THR A 257 -19.96 27.83 2.24
N ALA A 258 -19.05 26.98 2.71
CA ALA A 258 -19.24 26.19 3.93
C ALA A 258 -18.13 26.46 4.94
N ARG A 259 -18.52 26.66 6.20
CA ARG A 259 -17.57 26.82 7.32
C ARG A 259 -17.15 25.47 7.87
N VAL A 260 -15.85 25.30 8.08
CA VAL A 260 -15.29 24.10 8.69
C VAL A 260 -15.15 24.33 10.19
N LYS A 261 -16.04 23.72 10.97
CA LYS A 261 -16.08 23.88 12.44
C LYS A 261 -15.01 23.03 13.15
N ASP A 262 -14.75 21.84 12.65
CA ASP A 262 -13.82 20.89 13.26
C ASP A 262 -12.38 21.12 12.77
N GLU A 263 -11.45 21.32 13.71
CA GLU A 263 -10.03 21.51 13.39
C GLU A 263 -9.43 20.26 12.73
N THR A 264 -9.93 19.07 13.09
CA THR A 264 -9.37 17.83 12.57
C THR A 264 -9.80 17.57 11.12
N THR A 265 -11.07 17.83 10.75
CA THR A 265 -11.48 17.84 9.34
C THR A 265 -10.73 18.92 8.56
N SER A 266 -10.59 20.13 9.11
CA SER A 266 -9.85 21.24 8.49
C SER A 266 -8.41 20.86 8.10
N ARG A 267 -7.68 20.18 8.99
CA ARG A 267 -6.32 19.69 8.69
C ARG A 267 -6.32 18.60 7.61
N LEU A 268 -7.24 17.65 7.68
CA LEU A 268 -7.34 16.57 6.68
C LEU A 268 -7.64 17.13 5.29
N LEU A 269 -8.54 18.11 5.20
CA LEU A 269 -8.87 18.83 3.96
C LEU A 269 -7.65 19.56 3.40
N SER A 270 -6.91 20.29 4.24
CA SER A 270 -5.68 20.99 3.86
C SER A 270 -4.63 20.05 3.30
N ARG A 271 -4.42 18.90 3.95
CA ARG A 271 -3.49 17.88 3.43
C ARG A 271 -3.96 17.27 2.12
N ALA A 272 -5.24 16.93 2.02
CA ALA A 272 -5.80 16.29 0.84
C ALA A 272 -5.72 17.20 -0.39
N GLN A 273 -5.95 18.50 -0.24
CA GLN A 273 -5.82 19.49 -1.33
C GLN A 273 -4.37 19.73 -1.74
N ASN A 274 -3.41 19.64 -0.80
CA ASN A 274 -2.00 19.89 -1.06
C ASN A 274 -1.24 18.69 -1.64
N VAL A 275 -1.88 17.53 -1.83
CA VAL A 275 -1.24 16.36 -2.45
C VAL A 275 -0.96 16.66 -3.94
N LYS A 276 0.30 16.54 -4.34
CA LYS A 276 0.71 16.59 -5.75
C LYS A 276 0.57 15.21 -6.37
N PHE A 277 -0.07 15.17 -7.53
CA PHE A 277 -0.36 13.93 -8.26
C PHE A 277 0.75 13.59 -9.26
N ASP A 278 1.89 13.11 -8.76
CA ASP A 278 3.02 12.70 -9.61
C ASP A 278 3.00 11.19 -9.91
N ASP A 279 2.62 10.36 -8.92
CA ASP A 279 2.62 8.89 -8.98
C ASP A 279 1.27 8.27 -8.63
N LEU A 280 1.00 7.01 -9.01
CA LEU A 280 -0.23 6.31 -8.64
C LEU A 280 -0.44 6.22 -7.11
N GLU A 281 0.63 6.03 -6.35
CA GLU A 281 0.59 5.99 -4.88
C GLU A 281 0.12 7.33 -4.27
N SER A 282 0.39 8.45 -4.94
CA SER A 282 -0.07 9.77 -4.47
C SER A 282 -1.59 9.91 -4.53
N TYR A 283 -2.25 9.29 -5.52
CA TYR A 283 -3.70 9.24 -5.59
C TYR A 283 -4.29 8.40 -4.45
N ASP A 284 -3.67 7.26 -4.15
CA ASP A 284 -4.15 6.40 -3.06
C ASP A 284 -3.99 7.10 -1.70
N ASN A 285 -2.87 7.81 -1.49
CA ASN A 285 -2.67 8.65 -0.30
C ASN A 285 -3.74 9.76 -0.18
N ALA A 286 -4.03 10.45 -1.28
CA ALA A 286 -5.08 11.48 -1.29
C ALA A 286 -6.47 10.89 -1.01
N LEU A 287 -6.79 9.72 -1.58
CA LEU A 287 -8.06 9.04 -1.35
C LEU A 287 -8.23 8.59 0.10
N ILE A 288 -7.17 8.11 0.74
CA ILE A 288 -7.17 7.77 2.17
C ILE A 288 -7.47 9.02 3.00
N LEU A 289 -6.82 10.15 2.72
CA LEU A 289 -7.07 11.42 3.42
C LEU A 289 -8.52 11.91 3.24
N TRP A 290 -9.07 11.81 2.03
CA TRP A 290 -10.47 12.16 1.77
C TRP A 290 -11.45 11.22 2.50
N GLN A 291 -11.14 9.93 2.60
CA GLN A 291 -11.95 8.96 3.36
C GLN A 291 -11.91 9.25 4.85
N GLU A 292 -10.72 9.51 5.41
CA GLU A 292 -10.58 9.90 6.82
C GLU A 292 -11.33 11.21 7.11
N ALA A 293 -11.28 12.19 6.20
CA ALA A 293 -12.03 13.44 6.34
C ALA A 293 -13.54 13.20 6.33
N LEU A 294 -14.03 12.30 5.45
CA LEU A 294 -15.44 11.94 5.36
C LEU A 294 -15.93 11.22 6.62
N GLU A 295 -15.18 10.22 7.10
CA GLU A 295 -15.50 9.50 8.33
C GLU A 295 -15.52 10.43 9.54
N ASN A 296 -14.54 11.33 9.62
CA ASN A 296 -14.49 12.30 10.71
C ASN A 296 -15.70 13.24 10.70
N HIS A 297 -15.96 13.88 9.55
CA HIS A 297 -17.04 14.85 9.39
C HIS A 297 -18.42 14.22 9.58
N SER A 298 -18.64 13.01 9.05
CA SER A 298 -19.87 12.26 9.28
C SER A 298 -20.07 11.91 10.76
N SER A 299 -18.99 11.59 11.47
CA SER A 299 -19.06 11.37 12.92
C SER A 299 -19.33 12.66 13.69
N PHE A 300 -18.80 13.79 13.24
CA PHE A 300 -19.06 15.11 13.81
C PHE A 300 -20.55 15.45 13.68
N ILE A 301 -21.12 15.30 12.47
CA ILE A 301 -22.56 15.46 12.21
C ILE A 301 -23.39 14.56 13.13
N SER A 302 -23.01 13.28 13.28
CA SER A 302 -23.75 12.35 14.13
C SER A 302 -23.74 12.69 15.64
N LYS A 303 -22.79 13.53 16.07
CA LYS A 303 -22.61 13.95 17.46
C LYS A 303 -23.20 15.32 17.76
N ALA A 304 -23.44 16.15 16.73
CA ALA A 304 -24.06 17.45 16.90
C ALA A 304 -25.55 17.29 17.20
N ASP A 305 -26.04 17.95 18.26
CA ASP A 305 -27.46 18.01 18.57
C ASP A 305 -28.17 18.92 17.53
N GLN A 306 -29.35 18.50 17.08
CA GLN A 306 -30.13 19.03 15.96
C GLN A 306 -30.43 20.54 16.06
N ASN A 307 -29.62 21.38 15.41
CA ASN A 307 -29.91 22.79 15.14
C ASN A 307 -29.97 23.01 13.62
N ASP A 308 -31.11 23.44 13.07
CA ASP A 308 -31.39 23.46 11.63
C ASP A 308 -30.39 24.29 10.78
N ASP A 309 -29.95 25.46 11.24
CA ASP A 309 -29.00 26.32 10.49
C ASP A 309 -27.57 25.74 10.45
N GLU A 310 -27.24 24.87 11.40
CA GLU A 310 -25.94 24.19 11.47
C GLU A 310 -25.84 23.02 10.48
N GLU A 311 -26.98 22.46 10.07
CA GLU A 311 -27.02 21.31 9.16
C GLU A 311 -26.66 21.68 7.72
N GLN A 312 -26.94 22.91 7.27
CA GLN A 312 -26.70 23.29 5.87
C GLN A 312 -25.21 23.32 5.53
N ASP A 313 -24.39 24.03 6.32
CA ASP A 313 -22.94 24.09 6.12
C ASP A 313 -22.31 22.69 6.20
N ASP A 314 -22.76 21.88 7.15
CA ASP A 314 -22.24 20.53 7.37
C ASP A 314 -22.63 19.57 6.23
N GLN A 315 -23.83 19.70 5.66
CA GLN A 315 -24.27 18.95 4.47
C GLN A 315 -23.52 19.39 3.21
N ILE A 316 -23.28 20.69 3.02
CA ILE A 316 -22.49 21.22 1.90
C ILE A 316 -21.05 20.68 2.01
N LEU A 317 -20.45 20.72 3.20
CA LEU A 317 -19.11 20.20 3.44
C LEU A 317 -19.03 18.68 3.18
N LEU A 318 -20.05 17.92 3.58
CA LEU A 318 -20.15 16.49 3.27
C LEU A 318 -20.21 16.24 1.76
N ALA A 319 -21.02 17.01 1.04
CA ALA A 319 -21.14 16.90 -0.42
C ALA A 319 -19.82 17.26 -1.11
N TYR A 320 -19.14 18.31 -0.65
CA TYR A 320 -17.83 18.72 -1.15
C TYR A 320 -16.75 17.65 -0.96
N ILE A 321 -16.67 17.04 0.23
CA ILE A 321 -15.70 15.96 0.52
C ILE A 321 -15.95 14.76 -0.41
N LYS A 322 -17.22 14.36 -0.55
CA LYS A 322 -17.61 13.27 -1.45
C LYS A 322 -17.26 13.59 -2.91
N TYR A 323 -17.59 14.80 -3.36
CA TYR A 323 -17.27 15.27 -4.70
C TYR A 323 -15.76 15.22 -4.97
N SER A 324 -14.95 15.78 -4.06
CA SER A 324 -13.49 15.83 -4.18
C SER A 324 -12.86 14.44 -4.16
N SER A 325 -13.38 13.53 -3.33
CA SER A 325 -12.96 12.12 -3.32
C SER A 325 -13.26 11.42 -4.66
N LEU A 326 -14.49 11.56 -5.18
CA LEU A 326 -14.90 10.93 -6.42
C LEU A 326 -14.14 11.49 -7.64
N ILE A 327 -13.88 12.80 -7.67
CA ILE A 327 -13.04 13.42 -8.70
C ILE A 327 -11.60 12.91 -8.63
N THR A 328 -11.03 12.77 -7.43
CA THR A 328 -9.68 12.19 -7.26
C THR A 328 -9.63 10.75 -7.74
N ARG A 329 -10.66 9.95 -7.45
CA ARG A 329 -10.81 8.58 -7.95
C ARG A 329 -10.90 8.54 -9.48
N LEU A 330 -11.68 9.43 -10.08
CA LEU A 330 -11.83 9.53 -11.54
C LEU A 330 -10.48 9.86 -12.20
N ARG A 331 -9.71 10.80 -11.65
CA ARG A 331 -8.35 11.10 -12.13
C ARG A 331 -7.44 9.89 -12.08
N ARG A 332 -7.41 9.17 -10.95
CA ARG A 332 -6.63 7.93 -10.82
C ARG A 332 -7.05 6.91 -11.87
N ASP A 333 -8.34 6.65 -12.01
CA ASP A 333 -8.84 5.64 -12.93
C ASP A 333 -8.55 6.04 -14.41
N GLN A 334 -8.55 7.34 -14.74
CA GLN A 334 -8.08 7.82 -16.04
C GLN A 334 -6.59 7.54 -16.29
N THR A 335 -5.73 7.74 -15.28
CA THR A 335 -4.30 7.41 -15.43
C THR A 335 -4.05 5.92 -15.65
N LEU A 336 -4.94 5.05 -15.16
CA LEU A 336 -4.85 3.60 -15.32
C LEU A 336 -5.29 3.09 -16.71
N LEU A 337 -5.87 3.95 -17.57
CA LEU A 337 -6.41 3.54 -18.88
C LEU A 337 -5.37 3.02 -19.88
N SER A 338 -4.07 3.20 -19.62
CA SER A 338 -2.95 2.75 -20.48
C SER A 338 -2.66 1.24 -20.41
N GLY A 339 -3.44 0.46 -19.66
CA GLY A 339 -3.28 -0.99 -19.49
C GLY A 339 -3.81 -1.86 -20.64
N ASN A 340 -4.04 -3.15 -20.35
CA ASN A 340 -4.58 -4.10 -21.33
C ASN A 340 -5.99 -3.71 -21.80
N LYS A 341 -6.32 -3.94 -23.09
CA LYS A 341 -7.65 -3.62 -23.67
C LYS A 341 -8.85 -4.11 -22.81
N LYS A 342 -8.76 -5.31 -22.22
CA LYS A 342 -9.82 -5.87 -21.34
C LYS A 342 -9.92 -5.16 -19.99
N GLU A 343 -8.78 -4.79 -19.41
CA GLU A 343 -8.72 -4.05 -18.14
C GLU A 343 -9.21 -2.62 -18.35
N SER A 344 -8.77 -1.96 -19.43
CA SER A 344 -9.26 -0.63 -19.80
C SER A 344 -10.78 -0.58 -19.98
N LEU A 345 -11.40 -1.60 -20.57
CA LEU A 345 -12.86 -1.68 -20.67
C LEU A 345 -13.55 -1.75 -19.30
N ARG A 346 -13.02 -2.52 -18.35
CA ARG A 346 -13.54 -2.59 -16.97
C ARG A 346 -13.34 -1.27 -16.22
N ILE A 347 -12.20 -0.62 -16.43
CA ILE A 347 -11.89 0.69 -15.85
C ILE A 347 -12.87 1.73 -16.40
N LEU A 348 -13.19 1.72 -17.70
CA LEU A 348 -14.17 2.64 -18.29
C LEU A 348 -15.58 2.45 -17.70
N ASP A 349 -16.00 1.21 -17.46
CA ASP A 349 -17.25 0.94 -16.75
C ASP A 349 -17.22 1.52 -15.33
N THR A 350 -16.09 1.37 -14.63
CA THR A 350 -15.89 1.96 -13.31
C THR A 350 -15.97 3.50 -13.36
N ILE A 351 -15.31 4.13 -14.34
CA ILE A 351 -15.36 5.59 -14.55
C ILE A 351 -16.81 6.05 -14.77
N ILE A 352 -17.57 5.38 -15.64
CA ILE A 352 -18.98 5.72 -15.89
C ILE A 352 -19.80 5.60 -14.61
N THR A 353 -19.59 4.55 -13.80
CA THR A 353 -20.27 4.42 -12.51
C THR A 353 -19.92 5.55 -11.55
N THR A 354 -18.64 5.93 -11.44
CA THR A 354 -18.23 7.06 -10.59
C THR A 354 -18.81 8.39 -11.05
N ILE A 355 -18.93 8.62 -12.36
CA ILE A 355 -19.57 9.85 -12.89
C ILE A 355 -21.05 9.89 -12.51
N ASN A 356 -21.74 8.75 -12.54
CA ASN A 356 -23.13 8.69 -12.11
C ASN A 356 -23.27 8.93 -10.60
N GLU A 357 -22.36 8.39 -9.78
CA GLU A 357 -22.30 8.71 -8.34
C GLU A 357 -22.09 10.20 -8.09
N ILE A 358 -21.26 10.88 -8.88
CA ILE A 358 -21.05 12.34 -8.77
C ILE A 358 -22.34 13.11 -9.11
N LYS A 359 -23.06 12.69 -10.15
CA LYS A 359 -24.32 13.34 -10.58
C LYS A 359 -25.42 13.28 -9.53
N GLU A 360 -25.43 12.24 -8.70
CA GLU A 360 -26.42 12.05 -7.63
C GLU A 360 -26.13 12.90 -6.38
N LEU A 361 -24.97 13.57 -6.30
CA LEU A 361 -24.62 14.39 -5.13
C LEU A 361 -25.52 15.63 -4.99
N PRO A 362 -25.98 15.95 -3.77
CA PRO A 362 -26.72 17.18 -3.51
C PRO A 362 -25.80 18.38 -3.79
N GLY A 363 -26.32 19.39 -4.51
CA GLY A 363 -25.55 20.54 -4.99
C GLY A 363 -24.99 20.38 -6.41
N VAL A 364 -24.68 19.15 -6.84
CA VAL A 364 -24.29 18.86 -8.24
C VAL A 364 -25.53 18.71 -9.11
N TYR A 365 -26.56 18.02 -8.62
CA TYR A 365 -27.83 17.86 -9.31
C TYR A 365 -28.56 19.20 -9.56
N SER A 366 -28.39 20.18 -8.67
CA SER A 366 -29.02 21.50 -8.79
C SER A 366 -28.26 22.47 -9.68
N ASP A 367 -27.05 22.14 -10.10
CA ASP A 367 -26.21 22.95 -10.97
C ASP A 367 -26.30 22.43 -12.41
N ASP A 368 -27.19 23.04 -13.19
CA ASP A 368 -27.48 22.63 -14.57
C ASP A 368 -26.21 22.61 -15.44
N GLU A 369 -25.29 23.54 -15.24
CA GLU A 369 -24.06 23.61 -16.02
C GLU A 369 -23.09 22.48 -15.67
N LEU A 370 -22.88 22.20 -14.37
CA LEU A 370 -22.05 21.07 -13.95
C LEU A 370 -22.65 19.74 -14.43
N PHE A 371 -23.96 19.59 -14.25
CA PHE A 371 -24.66 18.37 -14.59
C PHE A 371 -24.55 18.06 -16.08
N GLN A 372 -24.78 19.05 -16.95
CA GLN A 372 -24.58 18.90 -18.40
C GLN A 372 -23.14 18.51 -18.74
N ASN A 373 -22.13 19.12 -18.10
CA ASN A 373 -20.74 18.74 -18.33
C ASN A 373 -20.42 17.31 -17.87
N LEU A 374 -21.01 16.84 -16.76
CA LEU A 374 -20.89 15.44 -16.31
C LEU A 374 -21.63 14.47 -17.23
N GLU A 375 -22.74 14.88 -17.85
CA GLU A 375 -23.39 14.11 -18.91
C GLU A 375 -22.51 13.99 -20.14
N LEU A 376 -21.92 15.08 -20.60
CA LEU A 376 -20.95 15.07 -21.70
C LEU A 376 -19.72 14.22 -21.35
N LEU A 377 -19.25 14.25 -20.11
CA LEU A 377 -18.16 13.42 -19.63
C LEU A 377 -18.51 11.93 -19.67
N SER A 378 -19.72 11.58 -19.24
CA SER A 378 -20.25 10.21 -19.33
C SER A 378 -20.35 9.74 -20.79
N GLN A 379 -20.85 10.61 -21.68
CA GLN A 379 -20.91 10.33 -23.12
C GLN A 379 -19.52 10.18 -23.74
N TYR A 380 -18.55 10.99 -23.32
CA TYR A 380 -17.16 10.89 -23.75
C TYR A 380 -16.54 9.52 -23.43
N TYR A 381 -16.62 9.08 -22.17
CA TYR A 381 -16.07 7.77 -21.78
C TYR A 381 -16.85 6.61 -22.38
N GLN A 382 -18.16 6.75 -22.56
CA GLN A 382 -18.97 5.77 -23.29
C GLN A 382 -18.53 5.69 -24.77
N GLY A 383 -18.24 6.83 -25.39
CA GLY A 383 -17.71 6.89 -26.75
C GLY A 383 -16.33 6.23 -26.88
N LEU A 384 -15.45 6.45 -25.89
CA LEU A 384 -14.14 5.80 -25.79
C LEU A 384 -14.28 4.28 -25.61
N LYS A 385 -15.22 3.83 -24.77
CA LYS A 385 -15.55 2.41 -24.62
C LYS A 385 -16.02 1.80 -25.93
N LEU A 386 -16.96 2.44 -26.63
CA LEU A 386 -17.46 1.99 -27.92
C LEU A 386 -16.35 1.93 -28.98
N LYS A 387 -15.42 2.90 -28.98
CA LYS A 387 -14.23 2.90 -29.84
C LYS A 387 -13.36 1.67 -29.56
N MET A 388 -13.03 1.39 -28.29
CA MET A 388 -12.20 0.24 -27.93
C MET A 388 -12.86 -1.09 -28.34
N ILE A 389 -14.16 -1.24 -28.09
CA ILE A 389 -14.91 -2.44 -28.53
C ILE A 389 -14.94 -2.52 -30.06
N GLY A 390 -15.17 -1.40 -30.75
CA GLY A 390 -15.14 -1.31 -32.20
C GLY A 390 -13.80 -1.69 -32.81
N GLN A 391 -12.69 -1.34 -32.15
CA GLN A 391 -11.34 -1.79 -32.54
C GLN A 391 -11.15 -3.29 -32.38
N ILE A 392 -11.70 -3.89 -31.31
CA ILE A 392 -11.64 -5.35 -31.12
C ILE A 392 -12.40 -6.06 -32.26
N TYR A 393 -13.62 -5.62 -32.59
CA TYR A 393 -14.37 -6.18 -33.72
C TYR A 393 -13.69 -5.94 -35.07
N PHE A 394 -13.00 -4.81 -35.22
CA PHE A 394 -12.19 -4.53 -36.41
C PHE A 394 -11.02 -5.51 -36.54
N ASP A 395 -10.30 -5.75 -35.45
CA ASP A 395 -9.20 -6.72 -35.39
C ASP A 395 -9.71 -8.15 -35.68
N ASP A 396 -10.92 -8.49 -35.20
CA ASP A 396 -11.61 -9.76 -35.45
C ASP A 396 -12.27 -9.86 -36.84
N LYS A 397 -12.02 -8.89 -37.74
CA LYS A 397 -12.56 -8.81 -39.12
C LYS A 397 -14.10 -8.69 -39.21
N SER A 398 -14.77 -8.42 -38.11
CA SER A 398 -16.23 -8.19 -38.05
C SER A 398 -16.53 -6.71 -38.31
N TYR A 399 -16.36 -6.28 -39.55
CA TYR A 399 -16.35 -4.86 -39.92
C TYR A 399 -17.73 -4.19 -39.83
N LYS A 400 -18.82 -4.94 -39.99
CA LYS A 400 -20.19 -4.40 -39.90
C LYS A 400 -20.55 -4.00 -38.48
N GLU A 401 -20.18 -4.83 -37.51
CA GLU A 401 -20.35 -4.62 -36.08
C GLU A 401 -19.48 -3.44 -35.61
N SER A 402 -18.23 -3.40 -36.07
CA SER A 402 -17.33 -2.26 -35.84
C SER A 402 -17.91 -0.95 -36.38
N LEU A 403 -18.44 -0.96 -37.61
CA LEU A 403 -19.07 0.20 -38.23
C LEU A 403 -20.28 0.70 -37.42
N LEU A 404 -21.16 -0.21 -37.00
CA LEU A 404 -22.35 0.10 -36.21
C LEU A 404 -22.00 0.77 -34.87
N LEU A 405 -20.98 0.27 -34.18
CA LEU A 405 -20.52 0.84 -32.91
C LEU A 405 -19.93 2.24 -33.10
N CYS A 406 -19.14 2.45 -34.17
CA CYS A 406 -18.58 3.76 -34.48
C CYS A 406 -19.65 4.78 -34.89
N THR A 407 -20.68 4.37 -35.65
CA THR A 407 -21.79 5.27 -36.02
C THR A 407 -22.58 5.70 -34.79
N LYS A 408 -22.88 4.75 -33.89
CA LYS A 408 -23.59 5.06 -32.63
C LYS A 408 -22.78 5.97 -31.73
N SER A 409 -21.47 5.72 -31.61
CA SER A 409 -20.56 6.55 -30.81
C SER A 409 -20.49 7.99 -31.34
N LEU A 410 -20.39 8.17 -32.65
CA LEU A 410 -20.38 9.51 -33.25
C LEU A 410 -21.72 10.22 -33.10
N GLU A 411 -22.85 9.52 -33.20
CA GLU A 411 -24.17 10.10 -32.94
C GLU A 411 -24.31 10.64 -31.53
N SER A 412 -23.83 9.90 -30.53
CA SER A 412 -23.81 10.36 -29.14
C SER A 412 -22.89 11.54 -28.88
N LEU A 413 -21.86 11.74 -29.71
CA LEU A 413 -20.88 12.82 -29.57
C LEU A 413 -21.12 14.01 -30.52
N LYS A 414 -22.22 14.00 -31.29
CA LYS A 414 -22.58 15.13 -32.16
C LYS A 414 -22.89 16.35 -31.29
N ASP A 415 -22.33 17.50 -31.66
CA ASP A 415 -22.51 18.80 -30.99
C ASP A 415 -22.01 18.88 -29.54
N ALA A 416 -21.26 17.88 -29.07
CA ALA A 416 -20.68 17.86 -27.73
C ALA A 416 -19.54 18.89 -27.57
N LYS A 417 -19.66 19.77 -26.58
CA LYS A 417 -18.63 20.75 -26.22
C LYS A 417 -18.67 21.02 -24.72
N PHE A 418 -17.56 20.81 -24.03
CA PHE A 418 -17.44 21.16 -22.62
C PHE A 418 -17.49 22.69 -22.46
N THR A 419 -18.40 23.17 -21.61
CA THR A 419 -18.55 24.60 -21.28
C THR A 419 -17.70 24.97 -20.06
N VAL A 420 -17.49 24.02 -19.17
CA VAL A 420 -16.66 24.16 -17.97
C VAL A 420 -15.34 23.44 -18.18
N GLU A 421 -14.25 24.03 -17.71
CA GLU A 421 -12.95 23.36 -17.67
C GLU A 421 -12.96 22.24 -16.63
N ILE A 422 -12.81 21.01 -17.12
CA ILE A 422 -12.56 19.83 -16.27
C ILE A 422 -11.04 19.63 -16.30
N GLU A 423 -10.36 19.74 -15.15
CA GLU A 423 -8.89 19.78 -15.05
C GLU A 423 -8.13 18.69 -15.82
N PHE A 424 -8.76 17.54 -16.09
CA PHE A 424 -8.14 16.37 -16.72
C PHE A 424 -8.67 16.00 -18.12
N ILE A 425 -9.72 16.67 -18.63
CA ILE A 425 -10.26 16.47 -19.99
C ILE A 425 -10.53 17.82 -20.65
N SER A 426 -9.96 17.99 -21.85
CA SER A 426 -10.13 19.19 -22.65
C SER A 426 -11.02 18.96 -23.88
N ASN A 427 -11.52 20.05 -24.45
CA ASN A 427 -12.19 20.01 -25.76
C ASN A 427 -11.28 19.49 -26.88
N LYS A 428 -9.94 19.53 -26.72
CA LYS A 428 -9.00 18.92 -27.67
C LYS A 428 -9.07 17.40 -27.61
N ASP A 429 -9.20 16.81 -26.42
CA ASP A 429 -9.31 15.37 -26.23
C ASP A 429 -10.63 14.81 -26.77
N LEU A 430 -11.68 15.62 -26.70
CA LEU A 430 -12.95 15.32 -27.35
C LEU A 430 -12.81 15.31 -28.88
N GLN A 431 -12.11 16.29 -29.45
CA GLN A 431 -11.85 16.35 -30.89
C GLN A 431 -10.95 15.19 -31.37
N THR A 432 -9.91 14.83 -30.62
CA THR A 432 -9.05 13.68 -30.97
C THR A 432 -9.83 12.36 -30.91
N LEU A 433 -10.68 12.19 -29.89
CA LEU A 433 -11.55 11.03 -29.81
C LEU A 433 -12.52 10.97 -31.01
N GLN A 434 -13.17 12.08 -31.36
CA GLN A 434 -14.05 12.16 -32.52
C GLN A 434 -13.30 11.83 -33.83
N SER A 435 -12.10 12.37 -34.03
CA SER A 435 -11.29 12.06 -35.21
C SER A 435 -10.90 10.58 -35.27
N ASP A 436 -10.56 9.99 -34.13
CA ASP A 436 -10.19 8.57 -34.06
C ASP A 436 -11.38 7.65 -34.34
N ILE A 437 -12.58 7.99 -33.85
CA ILE A 437 -13.79 7.23 -34.16
C ILE A 437 -14.16 7.40 -35.64
N LEU A 438 -13.99 8.61 -36.21
CA LEU A 438 -14.23 8.86 -37.63
C LEU A 438 -13.28 8.07 -38.53
N THR A 439 -11.99 8.02 -38.21
CA THR A 439 -11.00 7.23 -38.96
C THR A 439 -11.33 5.74 -38.89
N LEU A 440 -11.64 5.22 -37.69
CA LEU A 440 -12.06 3.83 -37.54
C LEU A 440 -13.34 3.54 -38.33
N LYS A 441 -14.34 4.43 -38.28
CA LYS A 441 -15.57 4.32 -39.07
C LYS A 441 -15.30 4.25 -40.57
N GLN A 442 -14.45 5.13 -41.10
CA GLN A 442 -14.10 5.17 -42.52
C GLN A 442 -13.41 3.87 -42.95
N ASN A 443 -12.45 3.39 -42.14
CA ASN A 443 -11.74 2.13 -42.40
C ASN A 443 -12.70 0.93 -42.36
N SER A 444 -13.54 0.82 -41.33
CA SER A 444 -14.54 -0.25 -41.20
C SER A 444 -15.55 -0.21 -42.35
N HIS A 445 -15.97 0.98 -42.80
CA HIS A 445 -16.90 1.14 -43.92
C HIS A 445 -16.30 0.62 -45.23
N VAL A 446 -15.07 1.04 -45.55
CA VAL A 446 -14.38 0.59 -46.77
C VAL A 446 -14.19 -0.92 -46.77
N LEU A 447 -13.71 -1.49 -45.66
CA LEU A 447 -13.48 -2.94 -45.57
C LEU A 447 -14.78 -3.75 -45.59
N ALA A 448 -15.84 -3.29 -44.91
CA ALA A 448 -17.15 -3.93 -44.97
C ALA A 448 -17.75 -3.91 -46.38
N GLN A 449 -17.55 -2.82 -47.13
CA GLN A 449 -17.99 -2.72 -48.52
C GLN A 449 -17.19 -3.65 -49.44
N ILE A 450 -15.88 -3.78 -49.22
CA ILE A 450 -15.02 -4.74 -49.93
C ILE A 450 -15.45 -6.19 -49.63
N GLU A 451 -15.70 -6.52 -48.36
CA GLU A 451 -16.17 -7.85 -47.95
C GLU A 451 -17.53 -8.22 -48.57
N GLN A 452 -18.45 -7.24 -48.64
CA GLN A 452 -19.74 -7.41 -49.29
C GLN A 452 -19.61 -7.57 -50.82
N GLY A 453 -18.60 -6.93 -51.44
CA GLY A 453 -18.27 -7.09 -52.85
C GLY A 453 -17.67 -8.47 -53.17
N LEU A 454 -16.77 -8.96 -52.32
CA LEU A 454 -16.15 -10.30 -52.43
C LEU A 454 -17.17 -11.44 -52.30
N SER A 455 -18.25 -11.24 -51.56
CA SER A 455 -19.26 -12.28 -51.29
C SER A 455 -20.32 -12.46 -52.39
N LYS A 456 -20.40 -11.54 -53.37
CA LYS A 456 -21.50 -11.54 -54.36
C LYS A 456 -21.18 -12.21 -55.69
N ASP A 457 -19.91 -12.28 -56.08
CA ASP A 457 -19.51 -12.90 -57.34
C ASP A 457 -18.70 -14.16 -57.05
N LYS A 458 -19.34 -15.33 -57.20
CA LYS A 458 -18.59 -16.59 -57.32
C LYS A 458 -17.65 -16.45 -58.51
N SER A 459 -16.35 -16.52 -58.27
CA SER A 459 -15.39 -16.51 -59.36
C SER A 459 -15.61 -17.77 -60.21
N VAL A 460 -15.43 -17.66 -61.53
CA VAL A 460 -15.60 -18.82 -62.45
C VAL A 460 -14.64 -19.96 -62.09
N ALA A 461 -13.51 -19.65 -61.45
CA ALA A 461 -12.52 -20.62 -61.00
C ALA A 461 -13.02 -21.56 -59.89
N ASP A 462 -14.04 -21.17 -59.11
CA ASP A 462 -14.53 -21.95 -57.97
C ASP A 462 -15.58 -23.01 -58.38
N ASP A 463 -16.18 -22.90 -59.57
CA ASP A 463 -17.25 -23.80 -60.04
C ASP A 463 -17.12 -24.05 -61.56
N VAL A 464 -16.26 -25.02 -61.93
CA VAL A 464 -15.85 -25.33 -63.31
C VAL A 464 -17.03 -25.60 -64.27
N TYR A 465 -18.19 -25.96 -63.74
CA TYR A 465 -19.37 -26.34 -64.52
C TYR A 465 -20.36 -25.19 -64.75
N LYS A 466 -20.09 -23.97 -64.27
CA LYS A 466 -21.01 -22.83 -64.40
C LYS A 466 -20.29 -21.59 -64.97
N PHE A 467 -20.27 -21.48 -66.29
CA PHE A 467 -19.73 -20.32 -66.98
C PHE A 467 -20.73 -19.16 -66.99
N SER A 468 -20.36 -18.04 -66.37
CA SER A 468 -21.06 -16.76 -66.55
C SER A 468 -20.55 -16.06 -67.81
N ASN A 469 -21.45 -15.52 -68.64
CA ASN A 469 -21.09 -14.79 -69.87
C ASN A 469 -20.51 -13.38 -69.62
N ASP A 470 -20.47 -12.93 -68.36
CA ASP A 470 -19.87 -11.64 -67.97
C ASP A 470 -18.44 -11.83 -67.45
N TYR A 471 -17.45 -11.48 -68.27
CA TYR A 471 -16.01 -11.65 -68.01
C TYR A 471 -15.39 -10.67 -67.00
N LYS A 472 -16.18 -10.08 -66.09
CA LYS A 472 -15.69 -9.03 -65.20
C LYS A 472 -14.94 -9.54 -63.96
N ASN A 473 -15.20 -10.77 -63.51
CA ASN A 473 -14.56 -11.38 -62.33
C ASN A 473 -14.11 -12.83 -62.63
N ILE A 474 -12.96 -12.97 -63.30
CA ILE A 474 -12.40 -14.26 -63.73
C ILE A 474 -11.70 -14.98 -62.55
N VAL A 475 -11.03 -14.24 -61.66
CA VAL A 475 -10.26 -14.78 -60.53
C VAL A 475 -10.45 -13.91 -59.30
N ASN A 476 -10.66 -14.55 -58.14
CA ASN A 476 -10.67 -13.86 -56.86
C ASN A 476 -9.23 -13.58 -56.40
N PHE A 477 -8.74 -12.35 -56.53
CA PHE A 477 -7.44 -11.95 -55.98
C PHE A 477 -7.56 -11.72 -54.48
N GLN A 478 -7.54 -12.80 -53.69
CA GLN A 478 -7.27 -12.70 -52.26
C GLN A 478 -5.78 -12.38 -52.07
N ILE A 479 -5.44 -11.11 -51.90
CA ILE A 479 -4.11 -10.71 -51.43
C ILE A 479 -4.07 -10.96 -49.93
N GLU A 480 -3.64 -12.16 -49.54
CA GLU A 480 -3.20 -12.41 -48.18
C GLU A 480 -1.71 -12.07 -48.06
N ALA A 481 -1.35 -11.31 -47.03
CA ALA A 481 0.06 -11.13 -46.69
C ALA A 481 0.61 -12.49 -46.23
N ALA A 482 1.43 -13.11 -47.09
CA ALA A 482 2.17 -14.30 -46.71
C ALA A 482 3.08 -13.95 -45.52
N PRO A 483 3.11 -14.73 -44.42
CA PRO A 483 4.01 -14.46 -43.32
C PRO A 483 5.43 -14.51 -43.85
N VAL A 484 6.10 -13.36 -43.87
CA VAL A 484 7.54 -13.30 -44.11
C VAL A 484 8.16 -14.19 -43.03
N LYS A 485 9.03 -15.12 -43.46
CA LYS A 485 9.67 -16.11 -42.57
C LYS A 485 10.09 -15.43 -41.25
N PRO A 486 9.79 -16.04 -40.08
CA PRO A 486 10.18 -15.46 -38.81
C PRO A 486 11.70 -15.22 -38.82
N VAL A 487 12.12 -14.06 -38.32
CA VAL A 487 13.53 -13.71 -38.24
C VAL A 487 14.19 -14.65 -37.24
N LEU A 488 14.84 -15.70 -37.76
CA LEU A 488 15.58 -16.67 -36.97
C LEU A 488 17.02 -16.15 -36.83
N PHE A 489 17.42 -15.81 -35.61
CA PHE A 489 18.82 -15.52 -35.31
C PHE A 489 19.50 -16.83 -34.95
N ASP A 490 20.58 -17.17 -35.64
CA ASP A 490 21.41 -18.31 -35.26
C ASP A 490 22.30 -17.92 -34.08
N VAL A 491 21.74 -18.00 -32.87
CA VAL A 491 22.41 -17.59 -31.63
C VAL A 491 23.58 -18.53 -31.30
N ALA A 492 23.59 -19.75 -31.84
CA ALA A 492 24.64 -20.74 -31.57
C ALA A 492 26.01 -20.29 -32.09
N PHE A 493 26.02 -19.53 -33.17
CA PHE A 493 27.20 -18.92 -33.78
C PHE A 493 27.96 -17.99 -32.82
N ASN A 494 27.26 -17.30 -31.90
CA ASN A 494 27.89 -16.41 -30.91
C ASN A 494 28.70 -17.16 -29.84
N TYR A 495 28.49 -18.47 -29.70
CA TYR A 495 29.17 -19.32 -28.71
C TYR A 495 30.37 -20.07 -29.28
N ILE A 496 30.64 -19.88 -30.57
CA ILE A 496 31.74 -20.49 -31.29
C ILE A 496 32.97 -19.55 -31.12
N SER A 497 33.99 -20.01 -30.39
CA SER A 497 35.20 -19.22 -30.09
C SER A 497 36.46 -20.07 -30.25
N TYR A 498 37.41 -19.59 -31.04
CA TYR A 498 38.73 -20.22 -31.13
C TYR A 498 39.51 -20.01 -29.84
N ASN A 499 39.77 -21.10 -29.14
CA ASN A 499 40.70 -21.11 -28.01
C ASN A 499 42.14 -20.80 -28.48
N LYS A 500 42.51 -19.52 -28.49
CA LYS A 500 43.90 -19.07 -28.33
C LYS A 500 43.95 -17.85 -27.38
N SER A 501 44.27 -18.16 -26.12
CA SER A 501 44.99 -17.34 -25.12
C SER A 501 44.70 -15.83 -25.06
N ASP A 502 43.98 -15.45 -24.01
CA ASP A 502 44.04 -14.20 -23.23
C ASP A 502 44.46 -12.90 -23.94
N THR A 503 43.50 -11.97 -24.14
CA THR A 503 43.61 -10.59 -23.63
C THR A 503 42.25 -9.87 -23.58
N LYS A 504 42.05 -9.11 -22.50
CA LYS A 504 40.85 -8.32 -22.14
C LYS A 504 40.53 -7.18 -23.12
N THR A 505 39.24 -6.93 -23.40
CA THR A 505 38.59 -5.58 -23.38
C THR A 505 37.08 -5.72 -23.65
N GLN A 506 36.23 -5.45 -22.66
CA GLN A 506 35.40 -4.22 -22.50
C GLN A 506 34.19 -4.11 -23.44
N PHE A 507 33.01 -4.16 -22.81
CA PHE A 507 31.76 -3.64 -23.35
C PHE A 507 31.90 -2.14 -23.68
N GLN A 508 31.50 -1.74 -24.88
CA GLN A 508 30.97 -0.41 -25.15
C GLN A 508 29.56 -0.52 -25.75
N LYS A 509 28.60 0.10 -25.08
CA LYS A 509 27.36 0.58 -25.68
C LYS A 509 27.74 1.66 -26.71
N GLN A 510 27.16 1.66 -27.91
CA GLN A 510 26.23 2.70 -28.39
C GLN A 510 25.96 2.67 -29.92
N THR A 511 24.68 2.91 -30.24
CA THR A 511 24.13 3.68 -31.37
C THR A 511 23.91 3.02 -32.75
N THR A 512 22.79 3.45 -33.29
CA THR A 512 22.00 3.10 -34.46
C THR A 512 22.72 3.26 -35.80
N GLN A 513 22.21 2.49 -36.77
CA GLN A 513 22.11 2.72 -38.22
C GLN A 513 23.14 2.09 -39.19
N GLU A 514 22.52 1.38 -40.14
CA GLU A 514 22.89 1.07 -41.52
C GLU A 514 23.82 -0.11 -41.87
N LYS A 515 23.13 -1.13 -42.40
CA LYS A 515 23.39 -1.87 -43.64
C LYS A 515 24.60 -2.79 -43.74
N ALA A 516 24.25 -3.96 -44.30
CA ALA A 516 25.03 -4.83 -45.14
C ALA A 516 25.95 -5.87 -44.47
N HIS A 517 25.44 -7.11 -44.54
CA HIS A 517 26.10 -8.30 -45.07
C HIS A 517 27.36 -8.88 -44.40
N ALA A 518 27.30 -10.22 -44.35
CA ALA A 518 28.38 -11.21 -44.32
C ALA A 518 28.96 -11.48 -42.93
N SER A 519 28.70 -12.62 -42.31
CA SER A 519 29.07 -14.00 -42.67
C SER A 519 30.22 -14.46 -41.75
N GLN A 520 29.94 -15.60 -41.12
CA GLN A 520 30.86 -16.69 -40.86
C GLN A 520 31.76 -16.74 -39.63
N GLU A 521 31.73 -17.97 -39.16
CA GLU A 521 31.84 -18.60 -37.86
C GLU A 521 33.30 -18.91 -37.55
N GLN A 522 33.58 -19.39 -36.33
CA GLN A 522 34.51 -20.50 -36.00
C GLN A 522 35.11 -20.31 -34.57
N THR A 523 35.25 -21.28 -33.64
CA THR A 523 35.15 -22.77 -33.59
C THR A 523 34.67 -23.37 -32.25
N GLU A 524 34.36 -24.67 -32.31
CA GLU A 524 34.75 -25.81 -31.44
C GLU A 524 35.45 -25.64 -30.06
N ASN A 525 34.95 -26.43 -29.09
CA ASN A 525 35.58 -27.62 -28.41
C ASN A 525 35.45 -27.71 -26.86
N LYS A 526 34.65 -28.71 -26.43
CA LYS A 526 34.71 -29.64 -25.27
C LYS A 526 35.64 -29.35 -24.05
N LYS A 527 35.09 -29.50 -22.82
CA LYS A 527 35.21 -30.72 -21.95
C LYS A 527 34.68 -30.54 -20.51
N LYS A 528 33.86 -31.53 -20.09
CA LYS A 528 33.85 -32.35 -18.85
C LYS A 528 33.70 -31.72 -17.43
N GLY A 529 32.72 -32.26 -16.71
CA GLY A 529 32.73 -32.59 -15.27
C GLY A 529 31.57 -33.57 -14.99
N PHE A 530 31.75 -34.81 -14.53
CA PHE A 530 32.14 -35.33 -13.20
C PHE A 530 31.09 -35.10 -12.09
N PHE A 531 30.80 -36.18 -11.36
CA PHE A 531 29.86 -36.38 -10.24
C PHE A 531 28.39 -36.65 -10.62
N GLY A 532 27.70 -37.63 -10.03
CA GLY A 532 28.08 -38.50 -8.92
C GLY A 532 26.89 -39.37 -8.51
N ILE A 533 27.17 -40.65 -8.35
CA ILE A 533 26.29 -41.70 -7.81
C ILE A 533 26.19 -41.55 -6.28
N PHE A 534 25.15 -42.17 -5.70
CA PHE A 534 24.75 -42.33 -4.29
C PHE A 534 23.73 -41.29 -3.79
N GLY A 535 22.60 -41.66 -3.20
CA GLY A 535 22.06 -42.95 -2.78
C GLY A 535 20.87 -42.73 -1.85
N ARG A 536 19.99 -43.74 -1.78
CA ARG A 536 18.97 -44.07 -0.75
C ARG A 536 18.23 -42.96 -0.01
#